data_AF-A0A955B128-F1
#
_entry.id   AF-A0A955B128-F1
#
_cell.length_a   1.000
_cell.length_b   1.000
_cell.length_c   1.000
_cell.angle_alpha   90.00
_cell.angle_beta   90.00
_cell.angle_gamma   90.00
#
_symmetry.space_group_name_H-M   'P 1'
#
loop_
_entity.id
_entity.type
_entity.pdbx_description
1 polymer ?
#
loop_
_entity_poly.entity_id
_entity_poly.type
_entity_poly.pdbx_seq_one_letter_code
_entity_poly.pdbx_strand_id
1 'polypeptide(L)'
;MTESAIRCNRTATLLNHVGSPRWQKFIVVAAFAVAMMTSAVGQAANEAQWIWSPSHQRGQVPRTSCYFRHTFPTSQPRQAQVSITADDEYELYVNGRMIARGNGGSQKLDEHNISPHIRRGTNLIAIKVTNTRGSTAAVAARVMVQEGDGRWRSFSTDKSWKTNLNPLPLWSAPIYNDARWSVAQAFGPLGETAPWDVREQVAVEEVPTEAPKTEPQNDRFDIVDQFQVERLIDSETVGSLITMTFNEFGHVLAGQEGGPLLLMYDSDDDGLVDKVRPYCEAVKNCQGILALNGEVYVTADGPDGNALYRLTDTDRDGRLEQVTPLVKFNREGGEHGAHGIAFGPDGMIYVIIGNHTAAADGYADSSPYRNGYEGDLFPRYEDPTGHAAGIKAPG
;
A
#
# COMPACT_ATOMS: atom_id res chain seq x y z
N MET A 1 53.00 -33.14 29.89
CA MET A 1 52.54 -31.79 29.53
C MET A 1 51.23 -31.57 30.28
N THR A 2 51.18 -31.11 31.55
CA THR A 2 51.98 -30.05 32.23
C THR A 2 52.07 -28.79 31.37
N GLU A 3 51.73 -27.56 31.80
CA GLU A 3 51.18 -27.02 33.06
C GLU A 3 50.56 -25.61 32.77
N SER A 4 49.89 -24.83 33.64
CA SER A 4 49.63 -24.85 35.10
C SER A 4 48.31 -24.11 35.45
N ALA A 5 48.13 -23.64 36.70
CA ALA A 5 46.96 -22.88 37.18
C ALA A 5 47.32 -21.47 37.71
N ILE A 6 46.36 -20.54 37.77
CA ILE A 6 46.40 -19.41 38.73
C ILE A 6 45.02 -19.23 39.39
N ARG A 7 45.00 -19.38 40.72
CA ARG A 7 43.95 -18.88 41.63
C ARG A 7 44.41 -17.54 42.20
N CYS A 8 43.49 -16.63 42.50
CA CYS A 8 43.69 -15.71 43.62
C CYS A 8 42.36 -15.46 44.36
N ASN A 9 42.31 -15.89 45.62
CA ASN A 9 41.23 -15.58 46.56
C ASN A 9 41.77 -14.60 47.61
N ARG A 10 40.97 -13.62 48.02
CA ARG A 10 40.99 -13.10 49.40
C ARG A 10 39.64 -12.51 49.82
N THR A 11 39.02 -13.19 50.78
CA THR A 11 38.12 -12.64 51.81
C THR A 11 38.94 -11.73 52.76
N ALA A 12 38.44 -10.93 53.70
CA ALA A 12 37.11 -10.61 54.26
C ALA A 12 37.07 -9.05 54.53
N THR A 13 36.17 -8.38 55.27
CA THR A 13 35.16 -8.74 56.29
C THR A 13 34.03 -7.68 56.29
N LEU A 14 32.90 -7.99 56.95
CA LEU A 14 31.79 -7.08 57.27
C LEU A 14 32.16 -5.95 58.24
N LEU A 15 31.45 -4.81 58.14
CA LEU A 15 31.02 -4.03 59.30
C LEU A 15 29.73 -3.25 58.97
N ASN A 16 28.68 -3.45 59.78
CA ASN A 16 27.42 -2.71 59.68
C ASN A 16 27.58 -1.29 60.27
N HIS A 17 26.86 -0.29 59.74
CA HIS A 17 26.00 0.53 60.61
C HIS A 17 24.92 1.34 59.88
N VAL A 18 23.73 1.26 60.48
CA VAL A 18 22.50 2.05 60.32
C VAL A 18 22.75 3.57 60.25
N GLY A 19 21.98 4.30 59.44
CA GLY A 19 21.84 5.76 59.61
C GLY A 19 21.17 6.54 58.47
N SER A 20 19.90 6.89 58.65
CA SER A 20 19.25 8.06 58.02
C SER A 20 18.52 8.84 59.14
N PRO A 21 17.99 10.06 58.93
CA PRO A 21 18.10 11.00 57.79
C PRO A 21 18.44 12.46 58.22
N ARG A 22 18.24 13.43 57.30
CA ARG A 22 17.83 14.86 57.48
C ARG A 22 18.84 15.96 57.13
N TRP A 23 18.47 16.68 56.06
CA TRP A 23 18.46 18.15 55.93
C TRP A 23 19.72 18.96 56.28
N GLN A 24 20.40 19.43 55.24
CA GLN A 24 20.83 20.83 55.19
C GLN A 24 20.29 21.51 53.94
N LYS A 25 19.81 22.74 54.12
CA LYS A 25 19.16 23.55 53.09
C LYS A 25 20.23 24.26 52.27
N PHE A 26 20.19 24.15 50.95
CA PHE A 26 20.78 25.15 50.07
C PHE A 26 19.70 25.73 49.16
N ILE A 27 19.50 27.04 49.30
CA ILE A 27 18.68 27.84 48.40
C ILE A 27 19.50 28.03 47.14
N VAL A 28 19.02 27.52 46.01
CA VAL A 28 19.53 27.88 44.69
C VAL A 28 18.37 28.44 43.87
N VAL A 29 18.64 29.63 43.36
CA VAL A 29 17.81 30.51 42.54
C VAL A 29 16.93 29.77 41.53
N ALA A 30 15.64 30.10 41.50
CA ALA A 30 14.72 29.66 40.46
C ALA A 30 15.07 30.30 39.12
N ALA A 31 15.79 29.56 38.27
CA ALA A 31 15.82 29.82 36.83
C ALA A 31 14.68 29.03 36.18
N PHE A 32 13.67 29.73 35.65
CA PHE A 32 12.57 29.13 34.89
C PHE A 32 13.06 28.66 33.51
N ALA A 33 13.79 27.56 33.49
CA ALA A 33 14.02 26.79 32.27
C ALA A 33 12.79 25.91 32.03
N VAL A 34 11.77 26.46 31.35
CA VAL A 34 10.72 25.63 30.74
C VAL A 34 11.39 24.88 29.59
N ALA A 35 11.99 23.74 29.91
CA ALA A 35 12.35 22.73 28.93
C ALA A 35 11.05 22.18 28.36
N MET A 36 10.53 22.81 27.31
CA MET A 36 9.64 22.14 26.38
C MET A 36 10.42 20.99 25.77
N MET A 37 10.40 19.84 26.44
CA MET A 37 10.59 18.56 25.77
C MET A 37 9.44 18.43 24.78
N THR A 38 9.61 19.01 23.60
CA THR A 38 8.86 18.60 22.43
C THR A 38 9.19 17.13 22.24
N SER A 39 8.31 16.25 22.74
CA SER A 39 8.32 14.85 22.38
C SER A 39 8.41 14.81 20.87
N ALA A 40 9.56 14.35 20.35
CA ALA A 40 9.67 14.06 18.94
C ALA A 40 8.71 12.90 18.70
N VAL A 41 7.49 13.24 18.28
CA VAL A 41 6.49 12.27 17.86
C VAL A 41 7.21 11.39 16.86
N GLY A 42 7.30 10.10 17.18
CA GLY A 42 7.84 9.12 16.25
C GLY A 42 6.93 9.18 15.03
N GLN A 43 7.40 9.88 13.98
CA GLN A 43 6.65 10.01 12.76
C GLN A 43 6.62 8.61 12.15
N ALA A 44 5.47 7.95 12.31
CA ALA A 44 5.14 6.76 11.56
C ALA A 44 5.37 7.05 10.07
N ALA A 45 5.60 6.03 9.26
CA ALA A 45 5.75 6.21 7.83
C ALA A 45 4.41 6.65 7.22
N ASN A 46 4.12 7.95 7.31
CA ASN A 46 2.93 8.54 6.71
C ASN A 46 2.99 8.28 5.21
N GLU A 47 1.89 7.71 4.70
CA GLU A 47 1.55 7.67 3.28
C GLU A 47 1.76 9.06 2.68
N ALA A 48 2.36 9.13 1.49
CA ALA A 48 2.44 10.39 0.77
C ALA A 48 1.03 10.89 0.46
N GLN A 49 0.81 12.20 0.48
CA GLN A 49 -0.45 12.83 0.12
C GLN A 49 -0.27 13.68 -1.13
N TRP A 50 -1.31 13.73 -1.96
CA TRP A 50 -1.42 14.71 -3.03
C TRP A 50 -1.60 16.10 -2.40
N ILE A 51 -0.65 17.00 -2.61
CA ILE A 51 -0.64 18.34 -2.01
C ILE A 51 -0.67 19.46 -3.04
N TRP A 52 -1.26 20.60 -2.65
CA TRP A 52 -1.25 21.82 -3.45
C TRP A 52 -1.22 23.12 -2.63
N SER A 53 -1.19 24.26 -3.31
CA SER A 53 -1.39 25.57 -2.68
C SER A 53 -2.81 25.72 -2.14
N PRO A 54 -3.02 26.16 -0.89
CA PRO A 54 -4.35 26.41 -0.32
C PRO A 54 -5.09 27.60 -0.95
N SER A 55 -4.46 28.32 -1.89
CA SER A 55 -5.09 29.41 -2.64
C SER A 55 -6.01 28.94 -3.78
N HIS A 56 -6.02 27.64 -4.09
CA HIS A 56 -6.89 27.03 -5.11
C HIS A 56 -7.73 25.92 -4.48
N GLN A 57 -8.85 25.53 -5.09
CA GLN A 57 -9.62 24.36 -4.65
C GLN A 57 -9.24 23.13 -5.49
N ARG A 58 -9.51 21.92 -4.96
CA ARG A 58 -9.40 20.66 -5.72
C ARG A 58 -10.28 20.76 -6.98
N GLY A 59 -9.76 20.33 -8.12
CA GLY A 59 -10.44 20.46 -9.42
C GLY A 59 -10.59 21.89 -9.97
N GLN A 60 -10.08 22.92 -9.28
CA GLN A 60 -10.16 24.34 -9.68
C GLN A 60 -8.78 25.02 -9.60
N VAL A 61 -7.74 24.35 -10.09
CA VAL A 61 -6.40 24.90 -10.23
C VAL A 61 -6.24 25.51 -11.62
N PRO A 62 -5.90 26.81 -11.76
CA PRO A 62 -5.60 27.40 -13.06
C PRO A 62 -4.22 26.97 -13.57
N ARG A 63 -3.98 27.11 -14.89
CA ARG A 63 -2.65 26.98 -15.50
C ARG A 63 -1.66 27.93 -14.85
N THR A 64 -0.77 27.38 -14.02
CA THR A 64 0.14 28.12 -13.14
C THR A 64 1.26 27.21 -12.63
N SER A 65 2.33 27.80 -12.11
CA SER A 65 3.32 27.06 -11.33
C SER A 65 3.05 27.16 -9.84
N CYS A 66 3.33 26.08 -9.12
CA CYS A 66 3.27 26.01 -7.66
C CYS A 66 4.60 25.46 -7.15
N TYR A 67 5.15 26.09 -6.12
CA TYR A 67 6.48 25.81 -5.60
C TYR A 67 6.37 25.29 -4.19
N PHE A 68 6.97 24.13 -3.94
CA PHE A 68 6.93 23.41 -2.68
C PHE A 68 8.31 23.31 -2.05
N ARG A 69 8.38 23.38 -0.72
CA ARG A 69 9.60 23.23 0.07
C ARG A 69 9.31 22.44 1.34
N HIS A 70 10.19 21.51 1.67
CA HIS A 70 10.18 20.84 2.96
C HIS A 70 11.61 20.59 3.45
N THR A 71 11.86 20.92 4.72
CA THR A 71 13.18 20.79 5.35
C THR A 71 13.14 19.75 6.45
N PHE A 72 14.06 18.78 6.39
CA PHE A 72 14.17 17.74 7.41
C PHE A 72 15.60 17.59 7.95
N PRO A 73 15.76 17.23 9.24
CA PRO A 73 17.05 16.91 9.82
C PRO A 73 17.48 15.48 9.45
N THR A 74 18.78 15.28 9.19
CA THR A 74 19.40 13.95 9.16
C THR A 74 20.63 13.91 10.06
N SER A 75 20.94 12.75 10.63
CA SER A 75 22.03 12.58 11.60
C SER A 75 23.27 11.93 11.00
N GLN A 76 23.07 10.83 10.27
CA GLN A 76 24.07 10.03 9.58
C GLN A 76 23.43 9.37 8.34
N PRO A 77 22.97 10.15 7.34
CA PRO A 77 22.31 9.61 6.17
C PRO A 77 23.24 8.65 5.40
N ARG A 78 22.76 7.44 5.11
CA ARG A 78 23.48 6.39 4.36
C ARG A 78 22.95 6.21 2.95
N GLN A 79 21.62 6.17 2.81
CA GLN A 79 20.91 6.04 1.55
C GLN A 79 19.71 6.99 1.56
N ALA A 80 19.31 7.50 0.40
CA ALA A 80 18.11 8.31 0.25
C ALA A 80 17.53 8.20 -1.17
N GLN A 81 16.21 8.10 -1.26
CA GLN A 81 15.45 7.96 -2.49
C GLN A 81 14.21 8.87 -2.46
N VAL A 82 13.80 9.34 -3.63
CA VAL A 82 12.51 10.02 -3.85
C VAL A 82 11.76 9.27 -4.93
N SER A 83 10.53 8.83 -4.64
CA SER A 83 9.57 8.40 -5.65
C SER A 83 8.53 9.52 -5.79
N ILE A 84 8.34 10.09 -6.98
CA ILE A 84 7.55 11.32 -7.20
C ILE A 84 6.62 11.20 -8.41
N THR A 85 5.42 11.78 -8.29
CA THR A 85 4.50 12.03 -9.41
C THR A 85 3.82 13.39 -9.22
N ALA A 86 3.35 13.99 -10.31
CA ALA A 86 2.71 15.30 -10.33
C ALA A 86 1.65 15.40 -11.43
N ASP A 87 0.90 16.50 -11.42
CA ASP A 87 -0.07 16.88 -12.44
C ASP A 87 0.13 18.40 -12.70
N ASP A 88 0.60 18.88 -13.85
CA ASP A 88 1.03 18.16 -15.07
C ASP A 88 2.54 17.91 -15.18
N GLU A 89 3.41 18.75 -14.61
CA GLU A 89 4.87 18.64 -14.80
C GLU A 89 5.61 18.99 -13.52
N TYR A 90 6.73 18.32 -13.20
CA TYR A 90 7.56 18.66 -12.05
C TYR A 90 9.04 18.90 -12.37
N GLU A 91 9.67 19.74 -11.55
CA GLU A 91 11.12 19.89 -11.44
C GLU A 91 11.54 19.63 -9.98
N LEU A 92 12.34 18.58 -9.74
CA LEU A 92 12.80 18.17 -8.41
C LEU A 92 14.18 18.73 -8.09
N TYR A 93 14.32 19.33 -6.90
CA TYR A 93 15.57 19.89 -6.38
C TYR A 93 15.89 19.34 -4.98
N VAL A 94 17.16 18.98 -4.76
CA VAL A 94 17.70 18.61 -3.45
C VAL A 94 18.80 19.59 -3.07
N ASN A 95 18.66 20.25 -1.91
CA ASN A 95 19.64 21.22 -1.41
C ASN A 95 20.04 22.33 -2.43
N GLY A 96 19.12 22.73 -3.31
CA GLY A 96 19.35 23.72 -4.38
C GLY A 96 19.87 23.18 -5.70
N ARG A 97 20.23 21.89 -5.79
CA ARG A 97 20.63 21.22 -7.03
C ARG A 97 19.41 20.58 -7.70
N MET A 98 19.19 20.87 -8.98
CA MET A 98 18.21 20.15 -9.81
C MET A 98 18.63 18.68 -9.95
N ILE A 99 17.70 17.77 -9.67
CA ILE A 99 17.90 16.32 -9.78
C ILE A 99 17.24 15.79 -11.05
N ALA A 100 15.98 16.13 -11.26
CA ALA A 100 15.16 15.57 -12.31
C ALA A 100 14.07 16.54 -12.77
N ARG A 101 13.51 16.23 -13.93
CA ARG A 101 12.25 16.76 -14.45
C ARG A 101 11.42 15.58 -14.91
N GLY A 102 10.11 15.63 -14.74
CA GLY A 102 9.20 14.63 -15.25
C GLY A 102 7.86 15.24 -15.64
N ASN A 103 7.19 14.59 -16.58
CA ASN A 103 5.83 14.88 -17.00
C ASN A 103 4.86 13.93 -16.27
N GLY A 104 3.91 14.52 -15.58
CA GLY A 104 2.73 13.89 -15.03
C GLY A 104 1.81 13.33 -16.11
N GLY A 105 1.15 12.22 -15.76
CA GLY A 105 0.29 11.46 -16.66
C GLY A 105 0.49 9.95 -16.52
N SER A 106 1.69 9.52 -16.15
CA SER A 106 1.96 8.12 -15.81
C SER A 106 1.35 7.74 -14.45
N GLN A 107 0.64 6.61 -14.39
CA GLN A 107 0.22 5.98 -13.12
C GLN A 107 1.40 5.32 -12.36
N LYS A 108 2.63 5.81 -12.55
CA LYS A 108 3.86 5.32 -11.93
C LYS A 108 4.61 6.50 -11.35
N LEU A 109 5.17 6.30 -10.14
CA LEU A 109 6.08 7.29 -9.56
C LEU A 109 7.46 7.16 -10.20
N ASP A 110 8.05 8.28 -10.58
CA ASP A 110 9.44 8.34 -11.02
C ASP A 110 10.37 8.17 -9.80
N GLU A 111 11.33 7.26 -9.89
CA GLU A 111 12.27 6.97 -8.80
C GLU A 111 13.64 7.59 -9.02
N HIS A 112 14.09 8.40 -8.05
CA HIS A 112 15.37 9.11 -8.08
C HIS A 112 16.22 8.81 -6.84
N ASN A 113 17.42 8.28 -7.04
CA ASN A 113 18.41 8.14 -5.98
C ASN A 113 19.02 9.50 -5.64
N ILE A 114 18.73 10.00 -4.44
CA ILE A 114 19.20 11.31 -3.94
C ILE A 114 20.30 11.18 -2.88
N SER A 115 20.79 9.97 -2.59
CA SER A 115 21.87 9.69 -1.64
C SER A 115 23.10 10.62 -1.82
N PRO A 116 23.58 10.92 -3.05
CA PRO A 116 24.74 11.81 -3.27
C PRO A 116 24.50 13.29 -2.95
N HIS A 117 23.26 13.66 -2.58
CA HIS A 117 22.83 15.06 -2.41
C HIS A 117 22.29 15.35 -1.01
N ILE A 118 22.11 14.33 -0.18
CA ILE A 118 21.76 14.45 1.24
C ILE A 118 23.05 14.52 2.09
N ARG A 119 23.02 15.35 3.13
CA ARG A 119 24.14 15.63 4.04
C ARG A 119 23.67 15.62 5.48
N ARG A 120 24.57 15.34 6.44
CA ARG A 120 24.28 15.50 7.88
C ARG A 120 23.80 16.93 8.19
N GLY A 121 22.79 17.04 9.06
CA GLY A 121 22.12 18.30 9.41
C GLY A 121 20.84 18.51 8.59
N THR A 122 20.45 19.77 8.41
CA THR A 122 19.23 20.12 7.67
C THR A 122 19.41 19.95 6.17
N ASN A 123 18.50 19.20 5.57
CA ASN A 123 18.34 19.05 4.13
C ASN A 123 17.05 19.74 3.67
N LEU A 124 17.01 20.10 2.39
CA LEU A 124 15.85 20.67 1.73
C LEU A 124 15.50 19.83 0.51
N ILE A 125 14.24 19.41 0.41
CA ILE A 125 13.61 19.04 -0.86
C ILE A 125 12.76 20.21 -1.30
N ALA A 126 12.90 20.58 -2.58
CA ALA A 126 12.10 21.61 -3.19
C ALA A 126 11.59 21.11 -4.54
N ILE A 127 10.30 21.30 -4.81
CA ILE A 127 9.64 20.82 -6.03
C ILE A 127 8.92 22.00 -6.65
N LYS A 128 9.11 22.25 -7.94
CA LYS A 128 8.22 23.12 -8.72
C LYS A 128 7.29 22.20 -9.50
N VAL A 129 6.00 22.46 -9.43
CA VAL A 129 4.98 21.82 -10.27
C VAL A 129 4.41 22.86 -11.22
N THR A 130 4.09 22.48 -12.44
CA THR A 130 3.43 23.36 -13.42
C THR A 130 2.16 22.67 -13.91
N ASN A 131 1.01 23.32 -13.72
CA ASN A 131 -0.21 22.98 -14.45
C ASN A 131 -0.10 23.62 -15.85
N THR A 132 -0.21 22.79 -16.88
CA THR A 132 -0.14 23.16 -18.29
C THR A 132 -1.50 23.06 -18.99
N ARG A 133 -2.40 22.18 -18.50
CA ARG A 133 -3.73 21.87 -19.04
C ARG A 133 -4.73 21.54 -17.90
N GLY A 134 -6.00 21.37 -18.29
CA GLY A 134 -7.07 21.01 -17.36
C GLY A 134 -7.33 22.06 -16.26
N SER A 135 -7.96 21.59 -15.18
CA SER A 135 -8.19 22.35 -13.93
C SER A 135 -7.73 21.60 -12.68
N THR A 136 -6.98 20.51 -12.86
CA THR A 136 -6.40 19.67 -11.80
C THR A 136 -4.90 19.94 -11.74
N ALA A 137 -4.33 19.97 -10.54
CA ALA A 137 -2.88 19.87 -10.36
C ALA A 137 -2.56 19.60 -8.91
N ALA A 138 -1.58 18.72 -8.70
CA ALA A 138 -1.09 18.31 -7.39
C ALA A 138 0.31 17.69 -7.54
N VAL A 139 0.96 17.40 -6.42
CA VAL A 139 2.17 16.57 -6.36
C VAL A 139 2.07 15.60 -5.19
N ALA A 140 2.55 14.38 -5.41
CA ALA A 140 2.80 13.41 -4.37
C ALA A 140 4.25 12.91 -4.48
N ALA A 141 4.97 12.88 -3.37
CA ALA A 141 6.33 12.33 -3.33
C ALA A 141 6.58 11.56 -2.04
N ARG A 142 7.04 10.31 -2.17
CA ARG A 142 7.58 9.50 -1.08
C ARG A 142 9.07 9.82 -0.95
N VAL A 143 9.48 10.45 0.15
CA VAL A 143 10.89 10.81 0.41
C VAL A 143 11.43 9.94 1.53
N MET A 144 12.32 9.01 1.19
CA MET A 144 12.81 7.99 2.11
C MET A 144 14.31 8.18 2.37
N VAL A 145 14.73 8.23 3.64
CA VAL A 145 16.14 8.34 4.05
C VAL A 145 16.49 7.25 5.05
N GLN A 146 17.51 6.45 4.74
CA GLN A 146 18.10 5.49 5.67
C GLN A 146 19.19 6.17 6.51
N GLU A 147 19.03 6.12 7.82
CA GLU A 147 19.96 6.72 8.78
C GLU A 147 21.07 5.74 9.23
N GLY A 148 22.01 6.25 10.04
CA GLY A 148 23.17 5.50 10.52
C GLY A 148 22.83 4.29 11.41
N ASP A 149 21.61 4.26 11.95
CA ASP A 149 21.00 3.16 12.70
C ASP A 149 20.36 2.09 11.79
N GLY A 150 20.40 2.27 10.47
CA GLY A 150 19.79 1.39 9.47
C GLY A 150 18.29 1.60 9.26
N ARG A 151 17.64 2.48 10.03
CA ARG A 151 16.21 2.74 9.95
C ARG A 151 15.89 3.70 8.80
N TRP A 152 14.84 3.38 8.05
CA TRP A 152 14.26 4.29 7.08
C TRP A 152 13.34 5.31 7.78
N ARG A 153 13.39 6.56 7.33
CA ARG A 153 12.53 7.66 7.76
C ARG A 153 11.82 8.25 6.54
N SER A 154 10.51 8.48 6.68
CA SER A 154 9.67 9.13 5.67
C SER A 154 9.60 10.64 5.93
N PHE A 155 9.82 11.43 4.88
CA PHE A 155 9.62 12.88 4.83
C PHE A 155 8.71 13.23 3.64
N SER A 156 7.72 12.37 3.40
CA SER A 156 6.84 12.37 2.23
C SER A 156 5.90 13.59 2.20
N THR A 157 5.26 13.84 1.06
CA THR A 157 4.35 14.99 0.89
C THR A 157 3.16 14.92 1.85
N ASP A 158 2.98 15.97 2.64
CA ASP A 158 1.84 16.13 3.56
C ASP A 158 1.61 17.62 3.88
N LYS A 159 0.72 17.92 4.82
CA LYS A 159 0.38 19.28 5.26
C LYS A 159 1.52 20.04 5.96
N SER A 160 2.67 19.39 6.24
CA SER A 160 3.87 20.05 6.80
C SER A 160 4.73 20.72 5.72
N TRP A 161 4.49 20.41 4.44
CA TRP A 161 5.17 21.06 3.33
C TRP A 161 4.72 22.51 3.18
N LYS A 162 5.64 23.38 2.77
CA LYS A 162 5.36 24.79 2.49
C LYS A 162 5.17 25.02 1.01
N THR A 163 4.33 25.98 0.65
CA THR A 163 3.95 26.28 -0.73
C THR A 163 3.86 27.78 -1.03
N ASN A 164 4.18 28.15 -2.27
CA ASN A 164 4.04 29.50 -2.81
C ASN A 164 3.81 29.44 -4.33
N LEU A 165 3.01 30.35 -4.88
CA LEU A 165 2.74 30.43 -6.32
C LEU A 165 3.74 31.34 -7.05
N ASN A 166 4.26 32.37 -6.38
CA ASN A 166 5.13 33.40 -6.95
C ASN A 166 6.33 33.68 -6.01
N PRO A 167 7.25 32.72 -5.84
CA PRO A 167 8.42 32.92 -4.99
C PRO A 167 9.47 33.83 -5.67
N LEU A 168 10.37 34.40 -4.86
CA LEU A 168 11.51 35.15 -5.37
C LEU A 168 12.58 34.19 -5.95
N PRO A 169 13.54 34.67 -6.76
CA PRO A 169 14.67 33.87 -7.23
C PRO A 169 15.42 33.15 -6.09
N LEU A 170 16.08 32.03 -6.43
CA LEU A 170 16.76 31.12 -5.49
C LEU A 170 15.81 30.39 -4.52
N TRP A 171 14.51 30.31 -4.82
CA TRP A 171 13.50 29.60 -4.02
C TRP A 171 13.82 28.12 -3.73
N SER A 172 14.66 27.45 -4.51
CA SER A 172 15.08 26.05 -4.25
C SER A 172 16.33 25.94 -3.36
N ALA A 173 16.99 27.06 -3.02
CA ALA A 173 18.22 27.06 -2.24
C ALA A 173 17.96 26.93 -0.72
N PRO A 174 18.83 26.25 0.05
CA PRO A 174 18.68 26.12 1.50
C PRO A 174 18.69 27.44 2.28
N ILE A 175 19.32 28.50 1.75
CA ILE A 175 19.41 29.82 2.38
C ILE A 175 18.12 30.66 2.23
N TYR A 176 17.19 30.26 1.36
CA TYR A 176 15.97 31.01 1.09
C TYR A 176 15.02 30.96 2.30
N ASN A 177 14.49 32.11 2.71
CA ASN A 177 13.57 32.22 3.83
C ASN A 177 12.11 31.98 3.39
N ASP A 178 11.59 30.80 3.72
CA ASP A 178 10.20 30.38 3.48
C ASP A 178 9.28 30.58 4.69
N ALA A 179 9.66 31.36 5.70
CA ALA A 179 8.84 31.58 6.91
C ALA A 179 7.47 32.23 6.65
N ARG A 180 7.30 32.90 5.50
CA ARG A 180 6.03 33.50 5.05
C ARG A 180 5.28 32.68 4.00
N TRP A 181 5.75 31.48 3.66
CA TRP A 181 5.04 30.59 2.75
C TRP A 181 3.87 29.94 3.48
N SER A 182 2.77 29.73 2.77
CA SER A 182 1.63 28.97 3.29
C SER A 182 2.04 27.52 3.53
N VAL A 183 1.38 26.85 4.46
CA VAL A 183 1.40 25.37 4.48
C VAL A 183 0.60 24.83 3.30
N ALA A 184 0.99 23.68 2.78
CA ALA A 184 0.27 23.02 1.71
C ALA A 184 -1.06 22.44 2.24
N GLN A 185 -2.09 22.50 1.42
CA GLN A 185 -3.26 21.66 1.64
C GLN A 185 -2.97 20.27 1.09
N ALA A 186 -3.52 19.24 1.74
CA ALA A 186 -3.55 17.90 1.19
C ALA A 186 -4.95 17.60 0.66
N PHE A 187 -5.02 17.11 -0.57
CA PHE A 187 -6.24 16.67 -1.23
C PHE A 187 -6.62 15.23 -0.87
N GLY A 188 -5.65 14.40 -0.47
CA GLY A 188 -5.85 13.05 0.05
C GLY A 188 -4.56 12.20 -0.03
N PRO A 189 -4.58 10.93 0.42
CA PRO A 189 -3.45 10.00 0.32
C PRO A 189 -3.22 9.46 -1.11
N LEU A 190 -1.95 9.30 -1.47
CA LEU A 190 -1.48 8.71 -2.72
C LEU A 190 -1.90 7.23 -2.79
N GLY A 191 -2.60 6.87 -3.86
CA GLY A 191 -3.22 5.56 -4.09
C GLY A 191 -4.75 5.58 -3.99
N GLU A 192 -5.34 6.61 -3.37
CA GLU A 192 -6.79 6.68 -3.11
C GLU A 192 -7.42 8.02 -3.53
N THR A 193 -6.63 9.02 -3.94
CA THR A 193 -7.12 10.38 -4.13
C THR A 193 -7.53 10.65 -5.57
N ALA A 194 -8.82 10.92 -5.74
CA ALA A 194 -9.34 11.36 -7.02
C ALA A 194 -8.96 12.82 -7.36
N PRO A 195 -8.81 13.20 -8.65
CA PRO A 195 -8.88 12.38 -9.86
C PRO A 195 -7.57 11.64 -10.22
N TRP A 196 -6.53 11.75 -9.38
CA TRP A 196 -5.17 11.32 -9.72
C TRP A 196 -4.96 9.80 -9.60
N ASP A 197 -5.41 9.19 -8.50
CA ASP A 197 -5.29 7.75 -8.25
C ASP A 197 -6.59 7.01 -8.57
N VAL A 198 -7.72 7.63 -8.22
CA VAL A 198 -9.09 7.16 -8.44
C VAL A 198 -9.77 8.12 -9.40
N ARG A 199 -10.63 7.68 -10.31
CA ARG A 199 -11.29 8.65 -11.23
C ARG A 199 -12.40 9.41 -10.49
N GLU A 200 -12.24 10.73 -10.36
CA GLU A 200 -13.22 11.58 -9.66
C GLU A 200 -14.45 11.75 -10.55
N GLN A 201 -15.53 11.06 -10.20
CA GLN A 201 -16.82 11.12 -10.88
C GLN A 201 -16.72 10.99 -12.41
N VAL A 202 -16.84 9.75 -12.90
CA VAL A 202 -17.53 9.57 -14.18
C VAL A 202 -18.92 10.14 -13.99
N ALA A 203 -19.10 11.40 -14.38
CA ALA A 203 -20.41 11.87 -14.78
C ALA A 203 -20.89 10.86 -15.81
N VAL A 204 -22.08 10.30 -15.60
CA VAL A 204 -22.76 9.53 -16.64
C VAL A 204 -23.05 10.54 -17.74
N GLU A 205 -22.12 10.68 -18.69
CA GLU A 205 -22.50 11.08 -20.03
C GLU A 205 -23.51 10.03 -20.47
N GLU A 206 -24.75 10.47 -20.64
CA GLU A 206 -25.76 9.73 -21.38
C GLU A 206 -25.22 9.56 -22.81
N VAL A 207 -24.41 8.52 -23.02
CA VAL A 207 -23.97 8.12 -24.35
C VAL A 207 -25.25 7.87 -25.15
N PRO A 208 -25.47 8.57 -26.27
CA PRO A 208 -26.63 8.31 -27.11
C PRO A 208 -26.68 6.82 -27.43
N THR A 209 -27.85 6.21 -27.30
CA THR A 209 -28.05 4.75 -27.17
C THR A 209 -27.74 3.94 -28.45
N GLU A 210 -27.02 4.54 -29.40
CA GLU A 210 -26.79 4.07 -30.77
C GLU A 210 -25.35 4.34 -31.28
N ALA A 211 -24.37 4.54 -30.39
CA ALA A 211 -22.96 4.58 -30.79
C ALA A 211 -22.45 3.17 -31.20
N PRO A 212 -21.78 2.99 -32.36
CA PRO A 212 -21.31 1.67 -32.81
C PRO A 212 -20.28 1.03 -31.86
N LYS A 213 -20.36 -0.29 -31.68
CA LYS A 213 -19.47 -1.09 -30.81
C LYS A 213 -17.99 -1.20 -31.27
N THR A 214 -17.56 -0.47 -32.31
CA THR A 214 -16.38 -0.84 -33.13
C THR A 214 -15.18 0.10 -33.07
N GLU A 215 -15.16 1.13 -32.20
CA GLU A 215 -13.97 1.97 -31.98
C GLU A 215 -13.36 1.66 -30.60
N PRO A 216 -12.14 1.08 -30.53
CA PRO A 216 -11.50 0.76 -29.25
C PRO A 216 -11.17 2.05 -28.50
N GLN A 217 -11.62 2.16 -27.25
CA GLN A 217 -11.51 3.35 -26.42
C GLN A 217 -10.09 3.52 -25.81
N ASN A 218 -9.07 3.38 -26.67
CA ASN A 218 -7.65 3.35 -26.36
C ASN A 218 -7.13 4.65 -25.74
N ASP A 219 -7.77 5.80 -26.01
CA ASP A 219 -7.38 7.15 -25.52
C ASP A 219 -7.27 7.26 -23.98
N ARG A 220 -7.78 6.28 -23.23
CA ARG A 220 -7.63 6.19 -21.77
C ARG A 220 -6.31 5.57 -21.30
N PHE A 221 -5.51 4.99 -22.18
CA PHE A 221 -4.37 4.14 -21.84
C PHE A 221 -3.15 4.44 -22.73
N ASP A 222 -1.96 4.55 -22.12
CA ASP A 222 -0.71 4.54 -22.87
C ASP A 222 -0.40 3.09 -23.28
N ILE A 223 -0.67 2.75 -24.54
CA ILE A 223 -0.54 1.39 -25.08
C ILE A 223 0.71 1.32 -25.96
N VAL A 224 1.50 0.25 -25.81
CA VAL A 224 2.68 -0.01 -26.65
C VAL A 224 2.22 -0.49 -28.02
N ASP A 225 2.94 -0.09 -29.09
CA ASP A 225 2.74 -0.63 -30.44
C ASP A 225 2.56 -2.16 -30.42
N GLN A 226 1.61 -2.68 -31.22
CA GLN A 226 1.17 -4.08 -31.28
C GLN A 226 0.22 -4.55 -30.16
N PHE A 227 -0.15 -3.69 -29.22
CA PHE A 227 -1.21 -3.98 -28.24
C PHE A 227 -2.46 -3.12 -28.49
N GLN A 228 -3.61 -3.58 -28.00
CA GLN A 228 -4.92 -2.91 -28.06
C GLN A 228 -5.60 -3.11 -26.70
N VAL A 229 -6.39 -2.12 -26.26
CA VAL A 229 -7.26 -2.27 -25.08
C VAL A 229 -8.71 -2.17 -25.54
N GLU A 230 -9.45 -3.25 -25.31
CA GLU A 230 -10.84 -3.38 -25.72
C GLU A 230 -11.73 -3.63 -24.50
N ARG A 231 -12.90 -2.98 -24.47
CA ARG A 231 -13.89 -3.17 -23.41
C ARG A 231 -14.90 -4.22 -23.87
N LEU A 232 -14.74 -5.44 -23.34
CA LEU A 232 -15.58 -6.59 -23.66
C LEU A 232 -16.99 -6.43 -23.05
N ILE A 233 -17.08 -6.32 -21.72
CA ILE A 233 -18.34 -6.08 -21.00
C ILE A 233 -18.22 -4.79 -20.15
N ASP A 234 -19.33 -4.08 -20.00
CA ASP A 234 -19.43 -2.87 -19.20
C ASP A 234 -19.60 -3.15 -17.68
N SER A 235 -19.28 -2.16 -16.86
CA SER A 235 -19.34 -2.24 -15.40
C SER A 235 -20.75 -2.21 -14.79
N GLU A 236 -21.77 -1.78 -15.55
CA GLU A 236 -23.16 -1.81 -15.07
C GLU A 236 -23.69 -3.25 -15.09
N THR A 237 -23.27 -4.03 -16.09
CA THR A 237 -23.60 -5.44 -16.25
C THR A 237 -22.81 -6.35 -15.29
N VAL A 238 -21.50 -6.13 -15.08
CA VAL A 238 -20.66 -7.02 -14.23
C VAL A 238 -20.43 -6.54 -12.81
N GLY A 239 -20.70 -5.27 -12.50
CA GLY A 239 -20.39 -4.67 -11.20
C GLY A 239 -18.89 -4.57 -10.89
N SER A 240 -18.55 -4.53 -9.61
CA SER A 240 -17.16 -4.60 -9.14
C SER A 240 -16.66 -6.05 -9.15
N LEU A 241 -15.47 -6.29 -9.71
CA LEU A 241 -14.87 -7.62 -9.83
C LEU A 241 -13.59 -7.70 -9.00
N ILE A 242 -13.49 -8.72 -8.14
CA ILE A 242 -12.33 -8.94 -7.27
C ILE A 242 -11.24 -9.74 -8.00
N THR A 243 -11.64 -10.74 -8.77
CA THR A 243 -10.73 -11.78 -9.29
C THR A 243 -11.30 -12.38 -10.57
N MET A 244 -10.43 -12.90 -11.44
CA MET A 244 -10.83 -13.58 -12.68
C MET A 244 -9.84 -14.66 -13.11
N THR A 245 -10.32 -15.67 -13.83
CA THR A 245 -9.51 -16.67 -14.54
C THR A 245 -10.23 -17.13 -15.81
N PHE A 246 -9.52 -17.77 -16.72
CA PHE A 246 -10.12 -18.54 -17.81
C PHE A 246 -10.38 -19.99 -17.37
N ASN A 247 -11.39 -20.63 -17.96
CA ASN A 247 -11.55 -22.08 -17.94
C ASN A 247 -10.96 -22.72 -19.20
N GLU A 248 -11.04 -24.05 -19.31
CA GLU A 248 -10.51 -24.83 -20.45
C GLU A 248 -11.23 -24.57 -21.79
N PHE A 249 -12.37 -23.89 -21.78
CA PHE A 249 -13.14 -23.49 -22.96
C PHE A 249 -12.88 -22.03 -23.37
N GLY A 250 -12.03 -21.30 -22.65
CA GLY A 250 -11.77 -19.88 -22.89
C GLY A 250 -12.82 -18.93 -22.32
N HIS A 251 -13.83 -19.43 -21.60
CA HIS A 251 -14.75 -18.56 -20.86
C HIS A 251 -14.06 -17.92 -19.66
N VAL A 252 -14.42 -16.67 -19.35
CA VAL A 252 -13.93 -15.96 -18.16
C VAL A 252 -14.83 -16.29 -16.97
N LEU A 253 -14.23 -16.79 -15.89
CA LEU A 253 -14.85 -16.88 -14.58
C LEU A 253 -14.44 -15.65 -13.76
N ALA A 254 -15.38 -14.96 -13.11
CA ALA A 254 -15.06 -13.79 -12.31
C ALA A 254 -15.83 -13.75 -10.99
N GLY A 255 -15.16 -13.33 -9.91
CA GLY A 255 -15.77 -13.11 -8.61
C GLY A 255 -16.29 -11.68 -8.48
N GLN A 256 -17.61 -11.52 -8.33
CA GLN A 256 -18.21 -10.21 -8.08
C GLN A 256 -18.09 -9.83 -6.59
N GLU A 257 -17.76 -8.56 -6.31
CA GLU A 257 -17.66 -8.03 -4.95
C GLU A 257 -19.02 -8.09 -4.23
N GLY A 258 -19.08 -8.83 -3.12
CA GLY A 258 -20.33 -9.14 -2.41
C GLY A 258 -21.36 -9.97 -3.20
N GLY A 259 -21.05 -10.33 -4.45
CA GLY A 259 -21.92 -10.98 -5.42
C GLY A 259 -21.48 -12.40 -5.77
N PRO A 260 -22.18 -13.07 -6.71
CA PRO A 260 -21.93 -14.46 -7.09
C PRO A 260 -20.64 -14.68 -7.88
N LEU A 261 -20.32 -15.95 -8.15
CA LEU A 261 -19.40 -16.32 -9.22
C LEU A 261 -20.09 -16.12 -10.58
N LEU A 262 -19.49 -15.32 -11.46
CA LEU A 262 -19.96 -15.05 -12.81
C LEU A 262 -19.25 -15.92 -13.85
N LEU A 263 -19.96 -16.25 -14.92
CA LEU A 263 -19.43 -16.83 -16.16
C LEU A 263 -19.65 -15.81 -17.28
N MET A 264 -18.58 -15.41 -17.95
CA MET A 264 -18.60 -14.56 -19.14
C MET A 264 -18.08 -15.36 -20.34
N TYR A 265 -18.76 -15.25 -21.47
CA TYR A 265 -18.50 -16.06 -22.65
C TYR A 265 -18.80 -15.28 -23.93
N ASP A 266 -18.05 -15.59 -24.97
CA ASP A 266 -18.40 -15.27 -26.35
C ASP A 266 -19.62 -16.13 -26.74
N SER A 267 -20.64 -15.51 -27.32
CA SER A 267 -21.88 -16.18 -27.71
C SER A 267 -22.25 -16.05 -29.19
N ASP A 268 -21.41 -15.42 -30.01
CA ASP A 268 -21.52 -15.42 -31.47
C ASP A 268 -20.26 -15.91 -32.22
N ASP A 269 -19.24 -16.37 -31.49
CA ASP A 269 -17.99 -17.02 -31.96
C ASP A 269 -17.10 -16.04 -32.77
N ASP A 270 -17.12 -14.75 -32.41
CA ASP A 270 -16.31 -13.70 -33.03
C ASP A 270 -14.91 -13.52 -32.39
N GLY A 271 -14.69 -14.15 -31.23
CA GLY A 271 -13.46 -14.10 -30.43
C GLY A 271 -13.52 -13.12 -29.25
N LEU A 272 -14.63 -12.41 -29.06
CA LEU A 272 -14.83 -11.42 -27.99
C LEU A 272 -15.94 -11.86 -27.02
N VAL A 273 -15.72 -11.63 -25.73
CA VAL A 273 -16.68 -11.99 -24.69
C VAL A 273 -17.83 -10.95 -24.63
N ASP A 274 -19.03 -11.32 -25.08
CA ASP A 274 -20.20 -10.42 -25.15
C ASP A 274 -21.28 -10.66 -24.07
N LYS A 275 -21.35 -11.87 -23.50
CA LYS A 275 -22.36 -12.23 -22.47
C LYS A 275 -21.76 -12.55 -21.12
N VAL A 276 -22.56 -12.27 -20.09
CA VAL A 276 -22.32 -12.69 -18.70
C VAL A 276 -23.60 -13.23 -18.08
N ARG A 277 -23.45 -14.21 -17.18
CA ARG A 277 -24.52 -14.70 -16.30
C ARG A 277 -23.93 -15.19 -14.97
N PRO A 278 -24.73 -15.33 -13.91
CA PRO A 278 -24.35 -16.10 -12.74
C PRO A 278 -23.98 -17.54 -13.14
N TYR A 279 -22.88 -18.04 -12.59
CA TYR A 279 -22.42 -19.42 -12.71
C TYR A 279 -22.72 -20.21 -11.43
N CYS A 280 -22.46 -19.60 -10.27
CA CYS A 280 -22.84 -20.11 -8.96
C CYS A 280 -23.33 -18.95 -8.07
N GLU A 281 -24.61 -18.99 -7.66
CA GLU A 281 -25.21 -18.01 -6.73
C GLU A 281 -25.10 -18.42 -5.25
N ALA A 282 -24.75 -19.69 -5.00
CA ALA A 282 -24.65 -20.27 -3.67
C ALA A 282 -23.34 -19.88 -2.94
N VAL A 283 -22.34 -19.40 -3.68
CA VAL A 283 -21.12 -18.78 -3.14
C VAL A 283 -21.08 -17.30 -3.53
N LYS A 284 -20.46 -16.48 -2.69
CA LYS A 284 -20.32 -15.04 -2.88
C LYS A 284 -18.91 -14.57 -2.60
N ASN A 285 -18.58 -13.38 -3.10
CA ASN A 285 -17.36 -12.66 -2.71
C ASN A 285 -16.10 -13.51 -2.99
N CYS A 286 -16.07 -14.18 -4.15
CA CYS A 286 -15.00 -15.10 -4.51
C CYS A 286 -13.68 -14.32 -4.71
N GLN A 287 -12.60 -14.72 -4.04
CA GLN A 287 -11.32 -13.98 -4.05
C GLN A 287 -10.20 -14.76 -4.75
N GLY A 288 -10.20 -16.08 -4.64
CA GLY A 288 -9.47 -17.00 -5.52
C GLY A 288 -10.42 -17.82 -6.37
N ILE A 289 -10.04 -18.08 -7.63
CA ILE A 289 -10.72 -19.00 -8.54
C ILE A 289 -9.65 -19.87 -9.23
N LEU A 290 -9.88 -21.18 -9.28
CA LEU A 290 -9.13 -22.13 -10.10
C LEU A 290 -10.13 -23.02 -10.86
N ALA A 291 -10.20 -22.86 -12.18
CA ALA A 291 -10.89 -23.82 -13.05
C ALA A 291 -9.97 -25.03 -13.30
N LEU A 292 -10.49 -26.25 -13.14
CA LEU A 292 -9.73 -27.48 -13.31
C LEU A 292 -10.62 -28.65 -13.75
N ASN A 293 -10.53 -29.03 -15.04
CA ASN A 293 -11.20 -30.20 -15.63
C ASN A 293 -12.72 -30.25 -15.37
N GLY A 294 -13.44 -29.17 -15.64
CA GLY A 294 -14.89 -29.05 -15.48
C GLY A 294 -15.36 -28.78 -14.04
N GLU A 295 -14.46 -28.83 -13.05
CA GLU A 295 -14.73 -28.35 -11.69
C GLU A 295 -14.16 -26.94 -11.50
N VAL A 296 -14.75 -26.17 -10.59
CA VAL A 296 -14.23 -24.84 -10.19
C VAL A 296 -13.98 -24.82 -8.69
N TYR A 297 -12.77 -24.46 -8.30
CA TYR A 297 -12.35 -24.29 -6.92
C TYR A 297 -12.35 -22.80 -6.59
N VAL A 298 -12.98 -22.38 -5.48
CA VAL A 298 -13.06 -20.97 -5.07
C VAL A 298 -12.79 -20.78 -3.60
N THR A 299 -12.16 -19.66 -3.21
CA THR A 299 -12.22 -19.15 -1.83
C THR A 299 -13.33 -18.12 -1.77
N ALA A 300 -14.35 -18.38 -0.97
CA ALA A 300 -15.60 -17.64 -1.03
C ALA A 300 -16.38 -17.73 0.29
N ASP A 301 -17.38 -16.87 0.43
CA ASP A 301 -18.40 -16.96 1.46
C ASP A 301 -19.56 -17.81 0.90
N GLY A 302 -19.81 -18.98 1.49
CA GLY A 302 -20.80 -19.95 1.00
C GLY A 302 -21.70 -20.52 2.10
N PRO A 303 -22.43 -21.63 1.82
CA PRO A 303 -23.42 -22.20 2.74
C PRO A 303 -22.84 -22.65 4.10
N ASP A 304 -21.54 -22.93 4.14
CA ASP A 304 -20.78 -23.41 5.29
C ASP A 304 -19.89 -22.32 5.93
N GLY A 305 -20.06 -21.06 5.54
CA GLY A 305 -19.22 -19.92 5.93
C GLY A 305 -18.10 -19.63 4.92
N ASN A 306 -17.02 -18.98 5.38
CA ASN A 306 -15.85 -18.74 4.54
C ASN A 306 -15.02 -20.03 4.39
N ALA A 307 -14.82 -20.49 3.16
CA ALA A 307 -14.11 -21.74 2.89
C ALA A 307 -13.47 -21.77 1.50
N LEU A 308 -12.53 -22.70 1.31
CA LEU A 308 -12.22 -23.26 0.01
C LEU A 308 -13.36 -24.21 -0.36
N TYR A 309 -14.11 -23.87 -1.41
CA TYR A 309 -15.16 -24.70 -1.98
C TYR A 309 -14.70 -25.35 -3.28
N ARG A 310 -15.17 -26.57 -3.52
CA ARG A 310 -15.25 -27.17 -4.85
C ARG A 310 -16.68 -27.06 -5.35
N LEU A 311 -16.81 -26.54 -6.56
CA LEU A 311 -18.05 -26.33 -7.28
C LEU A 311 -18.07 -27.30 -8.48
N THR A 312 -19.20 -27.99 -8.68
CA THR A 312 -19.36 -28.97 -9.76
C THR A 312 -20.72 -28.80 -10.43
N ASP A 313 -20.72 -28.86 -11.76
CA ASP A 313 -21.88 -28.99 -12.63
C ASP A 313 -22.21 -30.49 -12.77
N THR A 314 -23.28 -30.97 -12.14
CA THR A 314 -23.60 -32.41 -12.07
C THR A 314 -24.62 -32.86 -13.12
N ASP A 315 -25.52 -31.98 -13.54
CA ASP A 315 -26.53 -32.25 -14.58
C ASP A 315 -26.12 -31.77 -15.99
N ARG A 316 -25.06 -30.96 -16.10
CA ARG A 316 -24.48 -30.38 -17.31
C ARG A 316 -25.34 -29.32 -17.98
N ASP A 317 -26.13 -28.57 -17.20
CA ASP A 317 -26.87 -27.40 -17.67
C ASP A 317 -25.99 -26.13 -17.83
N GLY A 318 -24.73 -26.18 -17.38
CA GLY A 318 -23.80 -25.06 -17.39
C GLY A 318 -23.88 -24.16 -16.16
N ARG A 319 -24.46 -24.62 -15.05
CA ARG A 319 -24.42 -23.98 -13.73
C ARG A 319 -23.61 -24.82 -12.76
N LEU A 320 -23.30 -24.25 -11.60
CA LEU A 320 -22.59 -24.97 -10.53
C LEU A 320 -23.51 -25.06 -9.32
N GLU A 321 -24.23 -26.18 -9.23
CA GLU A 321 -25.24 -26.46 -8.22
C GLU A 321 -24.68 -27.27 -7.03
N GLN A 322 -23.67 -28.12 -7.25
CA GLN A 322 -23.01 -28.82 -6.15
C GLN A 322 -21.89 -27.97 -5.55
N VAL A 323 -22.11 -27.47 -4.33
CA VAL A 323 -21.13 -26.72 -3.53
C VAL A 323 -20.61 -27.60 -2.39
N THR A 324 -19.32 -27.94 -2.40
CA THR A 324 -18.67 -28.79 -1.38
C THR A 324 -17.56 -28.02 -0.66
N PRO A 325 -17.65 -27.74 0.65
CA PRO A 325 -16.53 -27.18 1.41
C PRO A 325 -15.40 -28.22 1.51
N LEU A 326 -14.17 -27.80 1.20
CA LEU A 326 -12.96 -28.62 1.33
C LEU A 326 -12.14 -28.23 2.57
N VAL A 327 -11.98 -26.93 2.81
CA VAL A 327 -11.26 -26.37 3.96
C VAL A 327 -12.02 -25.14 4.44
N LYS A 328 -12.58 -25.19 5.65
CA LYS A 328 -13.23 -24.04 6.29
C LYS A 328 -12.18 -23.13 6.93
N PHE A 329 -12.39 -21.82 6.89
CA PHE A 329 -11.50 -20.85 7.50
C PHE A 329 -12.09 -20.29 8.80
N ASN A 330 -11.24 -19.94 9.76
CA ASN A 330 -11.62 -19.47 11.10
C ASN A 330 -12.04 -17.99 11.16
N ARG A 331 -12.09 -17.30 10.01
CA ARG A 331 -12.46 -15.89 9.86
C ARG A 331 -13.36 -15.69 8.65
N GLU A 332 -14.12 -14.59 8.68
CA GLU A 332 -14.85 -14.05 7.54
C GLU A 332 -13.86 -13.58 6.44
N GLY A 333 -14.32 -13.55 5.18
CA GLY A 333 -13.49 -13.12 4.05
C GLY A 333 -13.15 -11.62 4.05
N GLY A 334 -12.25 -11.23 3.14
CA GLY A 334 -11.77 -9.84 2.98
C GLY A 334 -10.28 -9.79 2.64
N GLU A 335 -9.68 -8.60 2.68
CA GLU A 335 -8.25 -8.34 2.35
C GLU A 335 -7.22 -9.22 3.11
N HIS A 336 -7.60 -9.79 4.25
CA HIS A 336 -6.74 -10.69 5.05
C HIS A 336 -7.25 -12.15 5.08
N GLY A 337 -8.24 -12.49 4.25
CA GLY A 337 -8.86 -13.81 4.16
C GLY A 337 -8.08 -14.80 3.29
N ALA A 338 -8.74 -15.86 2.83
CA ALA A 338 -8.17 -16.79 1.86
C ALA A 338 -8.37 -16.26 0.43
N HIS A 339 -7.28 -16.13 -0.33
CA HIS A 339 -7.24 -15.49 -1.66
C HIS A 339 -6.87 -16.50 -2.75
N GLY A 340 -5.85 -16.19 -3.55
CA GLY A 340 -5.49 -16.90 -4.77
C GLY A 340 -5.32 -18.42 -4.60
N ILE A 341 -5.84 -19.14 -5.58
CA ILE A 341 -5.73 -20.59 -5.71
C ILE A 341 -4.87 -20.87 -6.94
N ALA A 342 -3.89 -21.76 -6.81
CA ALA A 342 -3.02 -22.16 -7.92
C ALA A 342 -2.86 -23.69 -7.97
N PHE A 343 -2.83 -24.25 -9.18
CA PHE A 343 -2.47 -25.65 -9.38
C PHE A 343 -0.94 -25.79 -9.50
N GLY A 344 -0.34 -26.60 -8.65
CA GLY A 344 1.11 -26.80 -8.59
C GLY A 344 1.62 -27.86 -9.59
N PRO A 345 2.92 -27.82 -9.95
CA PRO A 345 3.54 -28.80 -10.85
C PRO A 345 3.67 -30.21 -10.24
N ASP A 346 3.42 -30.33 -8.94
CA ASP A 346 3.35 -31.56 -8.15
C ASP A 346 1.93 -32.19 -8.12
N GLY A 347 0.94 -31.54 -8.75
CA GLY A 347 -0.46 -31.97 -8.76
C GLY A 347 -1.27 -31.52 -7.54
N MET A 348 -0.71 -30.65 -6.68
CA MET A 348 -1.40 -30.14 -5.50
C MET A 348 -2.10 -28.81 -5.78
N ILE A 349 -3.21 -28.54 -5.07
CA ILE A 349 -3.85 -27.22 -5.06
C ILE A 349 -3.24 -26.40 -3.92
N TYR A 350 -2.67 -25.26 -4.27
CA TYR A 350 -2.09 -24.27 -3.34
C TYR A 350 -3.11 -23.14 -3.12
N VAL A 351 -3.30 -22.75 -1.86
CA VAL A 351 -4.18 -21.64 -1.49
C VAL A 351 -3.39 -20.64 -0.66
N ILE A 352 -3.45 -19.36 -1.04
CA ILE A 352 -2.89 -18.26 -0.27
C ILE A 352 -3.88 -17.89 0.84
N ILE A 353 -3.39 -17.86 2.08
CA ILE A 353 -4.14 -17.40 3.25
C ILE A 353 -3.47 -16.13 3.79
N GLY A 354 -4.28 -15.09 4.05
CA GLY A 354 -3.85 -13.87 4.70
C GLY A 354 -3.60 -14.04 6.20
N ASN A 355 -2.95 -13.04 6.79
CA ASN A 355 -2.64 -13.06 8.22
C ASN A 355 -3.91 -13.12 9.09
N HIS A 356 -3.80 -13.84 10.21
CA HIS A 356 -4.88 -14.20 11.14
C HIS A 356 -5.91 -15.22 10.61
N THR A 357 -5.79 -15.67 9.36
CA THR A 357 -6.70 -16.65 8.74
C THR A 357 -6.05 -18.04 8.75
N ALA A 358 -6.73 -19.02 9.33
CA ALA A 358 -6.26 -20.40 9.41
C ALA A 358 -7.41 -21.40 9.15
N ALA A 359 -7.06 -22.65 8.85
CA ALA A 359 -8.03 -23.74 8.74
C ALA A 359 -8.75 -23.95 10.09
N ALA A 360 -10.08 -23.87 10.08
CA ALA A 360 -10.91 -23.91 11.29
C ALA A 360 -10.81 -25.25 12.03
N ASP A 361 -10.77 -26.35 11.27
CA ASP A 361 -10.68 -27.72 11.80
C ASP A 361 -9.21 -28.18 12.02
N GLY A 362 -8.25 -27.24 11.92
CA GLY A 362 -6.82 -27.52 12.00
C GLY A 362 -6.25 -28.18 10.74
N TYR A 363 -5.11 -28.86 10.89
CA TYR A 363 -4.44 -29.57 9.79
C TYR A 363 -4.61 -31.09 9.95
N ALA A 364 -4.73 -31.80 8.84
CA ALA A 364 -4.83 -33.26 8.83
C ALA A 364 -3.60 -33.93 9.50
N ASP A 365 -3.81 -35.11 10.08
CA ASP A 365 -2.75 -35.91 10.73
C ASP A 365 -1.59 -36.30 9.81
N SER A 366 -1.76 -36.18 8.49
CA SER A 366 -0.72 -36.40 7.46
C SER A 366 0.09 -35.14 7.13
N SER A 367 -0.30 -33.96 7.63
CA SER A 367 0.31 -32.67 7.31
C SER A 367 1.84 -32.67 7.56
N PRO A 368 2.63 -32.09 6.64
CA PRO A 368 4.05 -31.79 6.91
C PRO A 368 4.19 -30.64 7.93
N TYR A 369 3.18 -29.76 8.03
CA TYR A 369 3.14 -28.69 9.01
C TYR A 369 2.59 -29.20 10.34
N ARG A 370 3.49 -29.46 11.31
CA ARG A 370 3.14 -29.97 12.66
C ARG A 370 3.64 -29.10 13.81
N ASN A 371 4.80 -28.45 13.64
CA ASN A 371 5.50 -27.72 14.70
C ASN A 371 5.88 -26.33 14.20
N GLY A 372 4.98 -25.36 14.36
CA GLY A 372 5.18 -23.95 14.02
C GLY A 372 6.14 -23.22 14.96
N TYR A 373 7.41 -23.65 15.01
CA TYR A 373 8.44 -22.90 15.74
C TYR A 373 8.99 -21.78 14.87
N GLU A 374 8.63 -20.54 15.22
CA GLU A 374 8.98 -19.32 14.48
C GLU A 374 10.44 -18.87 14.65
N GLY A 375 11.24 -19.58 15.46
CA GLY A 375 12.68 -19.31 15.61
C GLY A 375 13.05 -18.30 16.71
N ASP A 376 12.10 -17.90 17.56
CA ASP A 376 12.30 -16.91 18.62
C ASP A 376 13.45 -17.31 19.58
N LEU A 377 14.56 -16.56 19.51
CA LEU A 377 15.72 -16.67 20.43
C LEU A 377 15.54 -15.87 21.73
N PHE A 378 14.60 -14.93 21.73
CA PHE A 378 14.21 -14.07 22.85
C PHE A 378 12.68 -14.01 22.91
N PRO A 379 12.08 -13.60 24.05
CA PRO A 379 10.64 -13.37 24.11
C PRO A 379 10.16 -12.44 22.98
N ARG A 380 9.17 -12.90 22.21
CA ARG A 380 8.61 -12.17 21.07
C ARG A 380 8.12 -10.79 21.50
N TYR A 381 8.59 -9.76 20.80
CA TYR A 381 8.09 -8.40 20.96
C TYR A 381 6.82 -8.25 20.11
N GLU A 382 5.67 -8.51 20.72
CA GLU A 382 4.36 -8.31 20.07
C GLU A 382 4.07 -6.83 19.80
N ASP A 383 3.13 -6.57 18.91
CA ASP A 383 2.70 -5.22 18.57
C ASP A 383 2.14 -4.49 19.82
N PRO A 384 2.65 -3.28 20.16
CA PRO A 384 2.22 -2.55 21.35
C PRO A 384 0.78 -2.03 21.27
N THR A 385 0.15 -2.04 20.10
CA THR A 385 -1.27 -1.75 19.87
C THR A 385 -2.16 -3.00 19.91
N GLY A 386 -1.56 -4.19 19.97
CA GLY A 386 -2.26 -5.47 20.06
C GLY A 386 -2.60 -6.13 18.71
N HIS A 387 -2.23 -5.51 17.58
CA HIS A 387 -2.39 -6.14 16.25
C HIS A 387 -1.54 -7.43 16.15
N ALA A 388 -2.10 -8.51 15.62
CA ALA A 388 -1.46 -9.83 15.51
C ALA A 388 -0.88 -10.43 16.81
N ALA A 389 -1.13 -9.84 17.99
CA ALA A 389 -0.46 -10.25 19.23
C ALA A 389 -0.87 -11.66 19.67
N GLY A 390 0.11 -12.55 19.85
CA GLY A 390 -0.10 -13.97 20.16
C GLY A 390 -0.52 -14.84 18.97
N ILE A 391 -0.62 -14.27 17.77
CA ILE A 391 -0.97 -14.99 16.54
C ILE A 391 0.31 -15.45 15.84
N LYS A 392 0.32 -16.70 15.36
CA LYS A 392 1.50 -17.38 14.84
C LYS A 392 1.33 -17.80 13.40
N ALA A 393 2.45 -17.87 12.68
CA ALA A 393 2.47 -18.40 11.32
C ALA A 393 1.77 -19.79 11.22
N PRO A 394 1.08 -20.09 10.10
CA PRO A 394 0.92 -19.25 8.92
C PRO A 394 -0.25 -18.25 8.98
N GLY A 395 -1.04 -18.25 10.08
CA GLY A 395 -2.31 -17.50 10.18
C GLY A 395 -2.44 -16.73 11.48
#